data_AF-A0A177MT82-F1
#
_entry.id   AF-A0A177MT82-F1
#
_cell.length_a   1.000
_cell.length_b   1.000
_cell.length_c   1.000
_cell.angle_alpha   90.00
_cell.angle_beta   90.00
_cell.angle_gamma   90.00
#
_symmetry.space_group_name_H-M   'P 1'
#
loop_
_entity.id
_entity.type
_entity.pdbx_description
1 polymer ?
#
loop_
_entity_poly.entity_id
_entity_poly.type
_entity_poly.pdbx_seq_one_letter_code
_entity_poly.pdbx_strand_id
1 'polypeptide(L)'
;MKFAALAIIATLSLLLTLLWRRWRRSVRADYIRTYTFPPALYEKLRKRRPELALKDCQLVGRALRQFFLAYLQGGCRYVSMPSQVTDDLWHELILYTRLYDSFCKKAFGGFLHHTPAVVLSRNKQNNSGLRRIWWLTCREENINPRKPSRLPLLFAIDKKLNITDGFVYAPDCRALRAAGDNSSGTPYCGGDFDSPDFDGSTDGFGDWSDSGSTDSGSADGGGDGGCGGGCGGGD
;
A
#
# COMPACT_ATOMS: atom_id res chain seq x y z
N MET A 1 -21.91 -41.74 9.44
CA MET A 1 -21.07 -41.83 8.22
C MET A 1 -21.25 -40.64 7.27
N LYS A 2 -22.48 -40.28 6.85
CA LYS A 2 -22.72 -39.15 5.92
C LYS A 2 -22.21 -37.78 6.41
N PHE A 3 -22.44 -37.45 7.68
CA PHE A 3 -21.94 -36.20 8.28
C PHE A 3 -20.41 -36.10 8.31
N ALA A 4 -19.73 -37.20 8.62
CA ALA A 4 -18.26 -37.25 8.61
C ALA A 4 -17.70 -37.06 7.18
N ALA A 5 -18.30 -37.70 6.18
CA ALA A 5 -17.92 -37.51 4.79
C ALA A 5 -18.12 -36.07 4.32
N LEU A 6 -19.25 -35.43 4.67
CA LEU A 6 -19.51 -34.03 4.35
C LEU A 6 -18.51 -33.08 5.02
N ALA A 7 -18.16 -33.32 6.29
CA ALA A 7 -17.16 -32.53 7.01
C ALA A 7 -15.77 -32.66 6.36
N ILE A 8 -15.35 -33.88 5.98
CA ILE A 8 -14.07 -34.10 5.29
C ILE A 8 -14.06 -33.36 3.95
N ILE A 9 -15.11 -33.45 3.15
CA ILE A 9 -15.20 -32.74 1.86
C ILE A 9 -15.09 -31.22 2.08
N ALA A 10 -15.83 -30.67 3.05
CA ALA A 10 -15.79 -29.24 3.36
C ALA A 10 -14.39 -28.77 3.77
N THR A 11 -13.70 -29.52 4.64
CA THR A 11 -12.33 -29.19 5.05
C THR A 11 -11.33 -29.27 3.89
N LEU A 12 -11.42 -30.29 3.04
CA LEU A 12 -10.56 -30.43 1.86
C LEU A 12 -10.81 -29.31 0.84
N SER A 13 -12.06 -28.96 0.57
CA SER A 13 -12.42 -27.85 -0.31
C SER A 13 -11.92 -26.50 0.21
N LEU A 14 -12.02 -26.27 1.53
CA LEU A 14 -11.46 -25.08 2.16
C LEU A 14 -9.94 -25.02 2.02
N LEU A 15 -9.24 -26.10 2.34
CA LEU A 15 -7.77 -26.18 2.22
C LEU A 15 -7.32 -25.93 0.77
N LEU A 16 -7.97 -26.58 -0.21
CA LEU A 16 -7.67 -26.39 -1.63
C LEU A 16 -7.86 -24.93 -2.06
N THR A 17 -8.93 -24.30 -1.60
CA THR A 17 -9.22 -22.88 -1.90
C THR A 17 -8.15 -21.95 -1.32
N LEU A 18 -7.71 -22.20 -0.08
CA LEU A 18 -6.66 -21.41 0.57
C LEU A 18 -5.31 -21.58 -0.13
N LEU A 19 -4.93 -22.82 -0.49
CA LEU A 19 -3.71 -23.11 -1.22
C LEU A 19 -3.71 -22.46 -2.61
N TRP A 20 -4.83 -22.55 -3.34
CA TRP A 20 -4.98 -21.91 -4.64
C TRP A 20 -4.87 -20.39 -4.56
N ARG A 21 -5.51 -19.77 -3.55
CA ARG A 21 -5.39 -18.33 -3.30
C ARG A 21 -3.94 -17.92 -2.99
N ARG A 22 -3.23 -18.69 -2.16
CA ARG A 22 -1.83 -18.44 -1.81
C ARG A 22 -0.91 -18.59 -3.02
N TRP A 23 -1.08 -19.65 -3.81
CA TRP A 23 -0.35 -19.87 -5.05
C TRP A 23 -0.58 -18.74 -6.05
N ARG A 24 -1.85 -18.37 -6.30
CA ARG A 24 -2.21 -17.28 -7.21
C ARG A 24 -1.60 -15.95 -6.78
N ARG A 25 -1.58 -15.66 -5.47
CA ARG A 25 -0.92 -14.46 -4.92
C ARG A 25 0.60 -14.50 -5.14
N SER A 26 1.23 -15.67 -4.99
CA SER A 26 2.66 -15.85 -5.26
C SER A 26 3.02 -15.61 -6.73
N VAL A 27 2.26 -16.17 -7.67
CA VAL A 27 2.46 -15.97 -9.12
C VAL A 27 2.33 -14.49 -9.50
N ARG A 28 1.35 -13.80 -8.93
CA ARG A 28 1.16 -12.36 -9.13
C ARG A 28 2.31 -11.53 -8.58
N ALA A 29 2.80 -11.87 -7.39
CA ALA A 29 3.95 -11.19 -6.80
C ALA A 29 5.21 -11.37 -7.64
N ASP A 30 5.46 -12.58 -8.15
CA ASP A 30 6.58 -12.85 -9.06
C ASP A 30 6.49 -12.04 -10.35
N TYR A 31 5.29 -11.97 -10.95
CA TYR A 31 5.04 -11.12 -12.11
C TYR A 31 5.38 -9.64 -11.84
N ILE A 32 5.00 -9.10 -10.68
CA ILE A 32 5.33 -7.72 -10.32
C ILE A 32 6.85 -7.54 -10.13
N ARG A 33 7.53 -8.46 -9.42
CA ARG A 33 8.98 -8.39 -9.15
C ARG A 33 9.82 -8.40 -10.42
N THR A 34 9.43 -9.22 -11.38
CA THR A 34 10.14 -9.40 -12.65
C THR A 34 9.65 -8.48 -13.77
N TYR A 35 8.62 -7.66 -13.51
CA TYR A 35 8.06 -6.77 -14.53
C TYR A 35 9.11 -5.78 -15.06
N THR A 36 9.20 -5.69 -16.39
CA THR A 36 10.06 -4.76 -17.10
C THR A 36 9.22 -3.60 -17.64
N PHE A 37 9.43 -2.41 -17.07
CA PHE A 37 8.79 -1.20 -17.58
C PHE A 37 9.33 -0.82 -18.97
N PRO A 38 8.47 -0.33 -19.89
CA PRO A 38 8.92 0.19 -21.18
C PRO A 38 10.02 1.26 -21.03
N PRO A 39 11.10 1.22 -21.82
CA PRO A 39 12.19 2.21 -21.76
C PRO A 39 11.71 3.66 -21.93
N ALA A 40 10.68 3.87 -22.75
CA ALA A 40 10.06 5.17 -22.97
C ALA A 40 9.52 5.83 -21.67
N LEU A 41 9.14 5.04 -20.66
CA LEU A 41 8.73 5.59 -19.36
C LEU A 41 9.90 6.28 -18.64
N TYR A 42 11.08 5.67 -18.67
CA TYR A 42 12.27 6.24 -18.06
C TYR A 42 12.76 7.49 -18.82
N GLU A 43 12.60 7.51 -20.14
CA GLU A 43 12.89 8.71 -20.93
C GLU A 43 11.97 9.87 -20.56
N LYS A 44 10.67 9.62 -20.41
CA LYS A 44 9.71 10.65 -19.95
C LYS A 44 9.99 11.11 -18.52
N LEU A 45 10.29 10.18 -17.61
CA LEU A 45 10.69 10.52 -16.26
C LEU A 45 11.92 11.43 -16.24
N ARG A 46 12.95 11.14 -17.05
CA ARG A 46 14.15 11.98 -17.16
C ARG A 46 13.87 13.35 -17.77
N LYS A 47 12.89 13.47 -18.67
CA LYS A 47 12.45 14.78 -19.17
C LYS A 47 11.81 15.62 -18.07
N ARG A 48 11.03 14.99 -17.18
CA ARG A 48 10.39 15.64 -16.02
C ARG A 48 11.38 15.91 -14.88
N ARG A 49 12.36 15.04 -14.70
CA ARG A 49 13.39 15.05 -13.65
C ARG A 49 14.79 14.98 -14.27
N PRO A 50 15.29 16.07 -14.89
CA PRO A 50 16.60 16.08 -15.54
C PRO A 50 17.77 15.76 -14.61
N GLU A 51 17.58 15.91 -13.30
CA GLU A 51 18.53 15.56 -12.24
C GLU A 51 18.80 14.05 -12.13
N LEU A 52 17.95 13.19 -12.71
CA LEU A 52 18.08 11.74 -12.61
C LEU A 52 18.96 11.13 -13.70
N ALA A 53 19.94 10.32 -13.28
CA ALA A 53 20.66 9.45 -14.19
C ALA A 53 19.83 8.19 -14.52
N LEU A 54 20.20 7.48 -15.60
CA LEU A 54 19.49 6.26 -16.01
C LEU A 54 19.43 5.18 -14.90
N LYS A 55 20.52 5.03 -14.14
CA LYS A 55 20.59 4.12 -12.98
C LYS A 55 19.57 4.48 -11.90
N ASP A 56 19.30 5.78 -11.72
CA ASP A 56 18.36 6.28 -10.72
C ASP A 56 16.93 5.97 -11.18
N CYS A 57 16.62 6.15 -12.47
CA CYS A 57 15.34 5.74 -13.05
C CYS A 57 15.05 4.23 -12.87
N GLN A 58 16.07 3.38 -13.01
CA GLN A 58 15.93 1.94 -12.73
C GLN A 58 15.64 1.67 -11.24
N LEU A 59 16.26 2.44 -10.33
CA LEU A 59 15.96 2.37 -8.90
C LEU A 59 14.52 2.83 -8.60
N VAL A 60 14.03 3.88 -9.28
CA VAL A 60 12.63 4.31 -9.19
C VAL A 60 11.68 3.22 -9.70
N GLY A 61 12.03 2.54 -10.79
CA GLY A 61 11.26 1.37 -11.26
C GLY A 61 11.21 0.24 -10.22
N ARG A 62 12.30 0.00 -9.47
CA ARG A 62 12.29 -0.94 -8.35
C ARG A 62 11.37 -0.48 -7.21
N ALA A 63 11.39 0.80 -6.84
CA ALA A 63 10.48 1.36 -5.85
C ALA A 63 9.02 1.25 -6.29
N LEU A 64 8.70 1.50 -7.57
CA LEU A 64 7.36 1.34 -8.11
C LEU A 64 6.87 -0.11 -8.04
N ARG A 65 7.73 -1.09 -8.33
CA ARG A 65 7.39 -2.51 -8.11
C ARG A 65 7.11 -2.81 -6.64
N GLN A 66 7.87 -2.23 -5.72
CA GLN A 66 7.64 -2.39 -4.29
C GLN A 66 6.28 -1.81 -3.86
N PHE A 67 5.88 -0.66 -4.40
CA PHE A 67 4.52 -0.10 -4.19
C PHE A 67 3.44 -1.07 -4.66
N PHE A 68 3.56 -1.62 -5.87
CA PHE A 68 2.59 -2.59 -6.40
C PHE A 68 2.56 -3.91 -5.61
N LEU A 69 3.71 -4.38 -5.13
CA LEU A 69 3.78 -5.55 -4.26
C LEU A 69 3.06 -5.30 -2.93
N ALA A 70 3.26 -4.14 -2.33
CA ALA A 70 2.54 -3.75 -1.13
C ALA A 70 1.02 -3.77 -1.40
N TYR A 71 0.54 -3.11 -2.45
CA TYR A 71 -0.89 -3.13 -2.79
C TYR A 71 -1.45 -4.57 -2.91
N LEU A 72 -0.76 -5.45 -3.63
CA LEU A 72 -1.15 -6.86 -3.78
C LEU A 72 -1.16 -7.61 -2.42
N GLN A 73 -0.11 -7.45 -1.62
CA GLN A 73 0.05 -8.12 -0.33
C GLN A 73 -0.97 -7.61 0.71
N GLY A 74 -1.35 -6.33 0.63
CA GLY A 74 -2.41 -5.69 1.40
C GLY A 74 -3.82 -6.07 0.95
N GLY A 75 -3.97 -7.10 0.11
CA GLY A 75 -5.26 -7.59 -0.34
C GLY A 75 -5.94 -6.68 -1.36
N CYS A 76 -5.16 -5.89 -2.12
CA CYS A 76 -5.67 -4.89 -3.06
C CYS A 76 -6.54 -3.83 -2.37
N ARG A 77 -6.25 -3.53 -1.10
CA ARG A 77 -6.85 -2.40 -0.38
C ARG A 77 -6.02 -1.15 -0.62
N TYR A 78 -6.67 0.01 -0.50
CA TYR A 78 -6.03 1.31 -0.68
C TYR A 78 -4.70 1.42 0.07
N VAL A 79 -3.66 1.92 -0.60
CA VAL A 79 -2.37 2.26 -0.01
C VAL A 79 -1.95 3.64 -0.53
N SER A 80 -1.30 4.43 0.32
CA SER A 80 -0.83 5.76 -0.06
C SER A 80 0.55 5.67 -0.70
N MET A 81 0.82 6.47 -1.73
CA MET A 81 2.15 6.56 -2.33
C MET A 81 3.06 7.46 -1.45
N PRO A 82 4.17 6.95 -0.87
CA PRO A 82 5.02 7.72 0.04
C PRO A 82 6.28 8.28 -0.65
N SER A 83 6.29 8.36 -2.00
CA SER A 83 7.42 8.88 -2.76
C SER A 83 6.94 9.67 -3.96
N GLN A 84 7.40 10.91 -4.09
CA GLN A 84 7.07 11.81 -5.20
C GLN A 84 7.68 11.32 -6.52
N VAL A 85 8.96 10.90 -6.51
CA VAL A 85 9.61 10.43 -7.74
C VAL A 85 9.02 9.10 -8.23
N THR A 86 8.57 8.25 -7.31
CA THR A 86 7.90 7.00 -7.65
C THR A 86 6.48 7.27 -8.19
N ASP A 87 5.78 8.25 -7.62
CA ASP A 87 4.49 8.72 -8.14
C ASP A 87 4.62 9.31 -9.55
N ASP A 88 5.69 10.07 -9.83
CA ASP A 88 5.97 10.60 -11.16
C ASP A 88 6.13 9.48 -12.21
N LEU A 89 6.84 8.40 -11.88
CA LEU A 89 6.94 7.24 -12.78
C LEU A 89 5.60 6.52 -12.94
N TRP A 90 4.81 6.40 -11.87
CA TRP A 90 3.48 5.79 -11.95
C TRP A 90 2.52 6.63 -12.81
N HIS A 91 2.59 7.96 -12.69
CA HIS A 91 1.85 8.89 -13.54
C HIS A 91 2.20 8.70 -15.03
N GLU A 92 3.48 8.51 -15.37
CA GLU A 92 3.84 8.19 -16.76
C GLU A 92 3.28 6.83 -17.20
N LEU A 93 3.27 5.83 -16.32
CA LEU A 93 2.74 4.50 -16.62
C LEU A 93 1.23 4.50 -16.91
N ILE A 94 0.42 5.23 -16.14
CA ILE A 94 -1.05 5.23 -16.31
C ILE A 94 -1.50 5.83 -17.64
N LEU A 95 -0.66 6.68 -18.28
CA LEU A 95 -0.93 7.23 -19.60
C LEU A 95 -0.88 6.16 -20.71
N TYR A 96 -0.19 5.05 -20.47
CA TYR A 96 -0.17 3.90 -21.39
C TYR A 96 -1.36 2.98 -21.09
N THR A 97 -2.57 3.50 -21.28
CA THR A 97 -3.83 2.93 -20.75
C THR A 97 -4.01 1.44 -21.02
N ARG A 98 -3.76 0.96 -22.25
CA ARG A 98 -3.86 -0.47 -22.60
C ARG A 98 -2.82 -1.34 -21.88
N LEU A 99 -1.59 -0.84 -21.78
CA LEU A 99 -0.50 -1.54 -21.10
C LEU A 99 -0.76 -1.56 -19.59
N TYR A 100 -1.23 -0.45 -19.02
CA TYR A 100 -1.55 -0.33 -17.61
C TYR A 100 -2.74 -1.21 -17.21
N ASP A 101 -3.81 -1.25 -18.01
CA ASP A 101 -4.94 -2.16 -17.80
C ASP A 101 -4.50 -3.63 -17.83
N SER A 102 -3.70 -4.01 -18.83
CA SER A 102 -3.15 -5.37 -18.95
C SER A 102 -2.26 -5.73 -17.77
N PHE A 103 -1.41 -4.80 -17.33
CA PHE A 103 -0.58 -4.95 -16.14
C PHE A 103 -1.45 -5.17 -14.89
N CYS A 104 -2.46 -4.33 -14.65
CA CYS A 104 -3.32 -4.42 -13.48
C CYS A 104 -4.12 -5.73 -13.43
N LYS A 105 -4.70 -6.16 -14.55
CA LYS A 105 -5.41 -7.44 -14.64
C LYS A 105 -4.51 -8.63 -14.30
N LYS A 106 -3.26 -8.61 -14.77
CA LYS A 106 -2.29 -9.67 -14.50
C LYS A 106 -1.74 -9.60 -13.06
N ALA A 107 -1.41 -8.41 -12.56
CA ALA A 107 -0.84 -8.17 -11.25
C ALA A 107 -1.86 -8.33 -10.10
N PHE A 108 -3.05 -7.76 -10.25
CA PHE A 108 -4.03 -7.60 -9.17
C PHE A 108 -5.35 -8.33 -9.44
N GLY A 109 -5.63 -8.69 -10.70
CA GLY A 109 -6.93 -9.25 -11.10
C GLY A 109 -8.03 -8.22 -11.31
N GLY A 110 -7.70 -6.94 -11.22
CA GLY A 110 -8.59 -5.81 -11.38
C GLY A 110 -7.78 -4.52 -11.57
N PHE A 111 -8.45 -3.46 -11.99
CA PHE A 111 -7.79 -2.17 -12.24
C PHE A 111 -7.41 -1.49 -10.92
N LEU A 112 -6.19 -0.97 -10.82
CA LEU A 112 -5.77 -0.11 -9.72
C LEU A 112 -5.94 1.35 -10.15
N HIS A 113 -6.91 2.04 -9.56
CA HIS A 113 -7.11 3.46 -9.83
C HIS A 113 -6.04 4.29 -9.10
N HIS A 114 -5.41 5.20 -9.84
CA HIS A 114 -4.56 6.23 -9.25
C HIS A 114 -5.45 7.32 -8.64
N THR A 115 -5.16 7.72 -7.40
CA THR A 115 -5.83 8.84 -6.73
C THR A 115 -4.76 9.84 -6.30
N PRO A 116 -4.70 11.03 -6.91
CA PRO A 116 -3.67 12.02 -6.60
C PRO A 116 -3.64 12.41 -5.13
N ALA A 117 -2.44 12.62 -4.58
CA ALA A 117 -2.22 13.03 -3.19
C ALA A 117 -2.99 14.32 -2.80
N VAL A 118 -3.21 15.24 -3.76
CA VAL A 118 -3.95 16.50 -3.54
C VAL A 118 -5.43 16.27 -3.22
N VAL A 119 -6.03 15.17 -3.72
CA VAL A 119 -7.43 14.83 -3.40
C VAL A 119 -7.54 14.27 -1.97
N LEU A 120 -6.48 13.61 -1.50
CA LEU A 120 -6.40 12.97 -0.19
C LEU A 120 -6.11 13.96 0.94
N SER A 121 -5.45 15.08 0.66
CA SER A 121 -5.12 16.12 1.67
C SER A 121 -6.34 16.86 2.24
N ARG A 122 -7.48 16.86 1.52
CA ARG A 122 -8.76 17.41 2.01
C ARG A 122 -9.45 16.52 3.04
N ASN A 123 -9.04 15.24 3.14
CA ASN A 123 -9.66 14.22 3.99
C ASN A 123 -8.66 13.64 4.99
N LYS A 124 -7.96 14.54 5.69
CA LYS A 124 -6.84 14.33 6.65
C LYS A 124 -7.11 13.40 7.85
N GLN A 125 -8.14 12.55 7.80
CA GLN A 125 -8.63 11.80 8.94
C GLN A 125 -8.14 10.35 9.01
N ASN A 126 -7.41 9.81 8.04
CA ASN A 126 -7.02 8.40 8.10
C ASN A 126 -5.64 8.09 7.48
N ASN A 127 -4.63 7.83 8.33
CA ASN A 127 -3.30 7.40 7.87
C ASN A 127 -3.25 5.91 7.49
N SER A 128 -4.36 5.18 7.48
CA SER A 128 -4.37 3.72 7.24
C SER A 128 -3.68 3.31 5.94
N GLY A 129 -3.79 4.11 4.86
CA GLY A 129 -3.09 3.85 3.61
C GLY A 129 -1.57 3.90 3.74
N LEU A 130 -1.06 4.89 4.50
CA LEU A 130 0.35 5.10 4.75
C LEU A 130 0.89 4.08 5.77
N ARG A 131 0.12 3.76 6.82
CA ARG A 131 0.43 2.69 7.78
C ARG A 131 0.53 1.32 7.11
N ARG A 132 -0.44 1.00 6.25
CA ARG A 132 -0.48 -0.26 5.50
C ARG A 132 0.76 -0.40 4.63
N ILE A 133 1.08 0.63 3.82
CA ILE A 133 2.25 0.53 2.94
C ILE A 133 3.57 0.52 3.72
N TRP A 134 3.68 1.25 4.83
CA TRP A 134 4.83 1.18 5.72
C TRP A 134 5.09 -0.25 6.18
N TRP A 135 4.08 -0.90 6.75
CA TRP A 135 4.19 -2.27 7.24
C TRP A 135 4.55 -3.27 6.13
N LEU A 136 3.89 -3.18 4.97
CA LEU A 136 4.11 -4.10 3.84
C LEU A 136 5.51 -3.95 3.24
N THR A 137 5.96 -2.71 3.05
CA THR A 137 7.29 -2.44 2.49
C THR A 137 8.41 -2.79 3.46
N CYS A 138 8.21 -2.58 4.76
CA CYS A 138 9.14 -3.07 5.79
C CYS A 138 9.25 -4.59 5.76
N ARG A 139 8.11 -5.31 5.73
CA ARG A 139 8.11 -6.78 5.69
C ARG A 139 8.76 -7.33 4.42
N GLU A 140 8.49 -6.75 3.25
CA GLU A 140 9.11 -7.18 1.99
C GLU A 140 10.64 -7.03 2.02
N GLU A 141 11.17 -6.09 2.81
CA GLU A 141 12.60 -5.86 2.99
C GLU A 141 13.21 -6.46 4.26
N ASN A 142 12.45 -7.30 4.98
CA ASN A 142 12.85 -7.89 6.26
C ASN A 142 13.25 -6.85 7.33
N ILE A 143 12.56 -5.72 7.35
CA ILE A 143 12.68 -4.66 8.37
C ILE A 143 11.56 -4.86 9.40
N ASN A 144 11.89 -4.73 10.69
CA ASN A 144 10.85 -4.71 11.73
C ASN A 144 10.11 -3.35 11.68
N PRO A 145 8.82 -3.32 11.35
CA PRO A 145 8.07 -2.06 11.18
C PRO A 145 7.84 -1.31 12.50
N ARG A 146 7.91 -2.00 13.65
CA ARG A 146 7.74 -1.40 14.98
C ARG A 146 9.02 -0.72 15.50
N LYS A 147 10.17 -1.26 15.09
CA LYS A 147 11.49 -0.76 15.44
C LYS A 147 12.39 -0.83 14.21
N PRO A 148 12.17 0.05 13.22
CA PRO A 148 12.89 0.01 11.95
C PRO A 148 14.38 0.35 12.17
N SER A 149 15.27 -0.54 11.74
CA SER A 149 16.71 -0.24 11.71
C SER A 149 17.11 0.69 10.56
N ARG A 150 16.30 0.73 9.50
CA ARG A 150 16.44 1.58 8.32
C ARG A 150 15.08 1.80 7.66
N LEU A 151 15.01 2.74 6.73
CA LEU A 151 13.82 2.93 5.89
C LEU A 151 13.78 1.89 4.76
N PRO A 152 12.58 1.39 4.38
CA PRO A 152 12.40 0.67 3.12
C PRO A 152 12.66 1.60 1.93
N LEU A 153 13.08 1.05 0.79
CA LEU A 153 13.47 1.77 -0.42
C LEU A 153 12.42 2.80 -0.84
N LEU A 154 11.16 2.40 -0.91
CA LEU A 154 10.07 3.28 -1.33
C LEU A 154 9.94 4.55 -0.46
N PHE A 155 10.26 4.48 0.84
CA PHE A 155 10.27 5.64 1.73
C PHE A 155 11.60 6.40 1.70
N ALA A 156 12.70 5.73 1.36
CA ALA A 156 14.03 6.33 1.35
C ALA A 156 14.37 7.04 0.03
N ILE A 157 13.71 6.69 -1.07
CA ILE A 157 14.17 7.00 -2.43
C ILE A 157 14.20 8.50 -2.74
N ASP A 158 13.21 9.26 -2.28
CA ASP A 158 13.12 10.70 -2.52
C ASP A 158 14.34 11.44 -1.93
N LYS A 159 14.64 11.20 -0.65
CA LYS A 159 15.84 11.74 0.01
C LYS A 159 17.12 11.23 -0.65
N LYS A 160 17.16 9.94 -1.02
CA LYS A 160 18.34 9.30 -1.61
C LYS A 160 18.73 9.90 -2.96
N LEU A 161 17.73 10.31 -3.75
CA LEU A 161 17.93 10.92 -5.07
C LEU A 161 17.90 12.45 -5.03
N ASN A 162 17.83 13.05 -3.83
CA ASN A 162 17.80 14.49 -3.63
C ASN A 162 16.66 15.19 -4.41
N ILE A 163 15.46 14.61 -4.36
CA ILE A 163 14.27 15.14 -5.03
C ILE A 163 13.77 16.40 -4.30
N THR A 164 13.73 17.54 -4.99
CA THR A 164 13.44 18.86 -4.40
C THR A 164 12.07 18.96 -3.72
N ASP A 165 11.04 18.33 -4.30
CA ASP A 165 9.66 18.25 -3.80
C ASP A 165 9.35 16.86 -3.21
N GLY A 166 10.38 16.10 -2.85
CA GLY A 166 10.26 14.75 -2.33
C GLY A 166 9.89 14.69 -0.84
N PHE A 167 9.42 13.53 -0.42
CA PHE A 167 9.15 13.26 1.00
C PHE A 167 10.41 12.85 1.74
N VAL A 168 10.58 13.38 2.95
CA VAL A 168 11.70 13.04 3.83
C VAL A 168 11.18 12.31 5.06
N TYR A 169 11.66 11.09 5.26
CA TYR A 169 11.31 10.26 6.40
C TYR A 169 12.51 10.01 7.30
N ALA A 170 12.25 9.71 8.57
CA ALA A 170 13.24 9.20 9.52
C ALA A 170 12.75 7.88 10.13
N PRO A 171 13.64 6.87 10.33
CA PRO A 171 13.26 5.59 10.91
C PRO A 171 12.89 5.72 12.40
N ASP A 172 13.64 6.53 13.16
CA ASP A 172 13.33 6.85 14.56
C ASP A 172 13.41 8.36 14.79
N CYS A 173 12.27 8.97 15.09
CA CYS A 173 12.16 10.40 15.41
C CYS A 173 12.35 10.71 16.89
N ARG A 174 12.47 9.72 17.79
CA ARG A 174 12.61 9.99 19.24
C ARG A 174 13.84 10.82 19.54
N ALA A 175 14.95 10.55 18.85
CA ALA A 175 16.19 11.33 18.97
C ALA A 175 16.03 12.76 18.40
N LEU A 176 15.29 12.93 17.30
CA LEU A 176 15.04 14.24 16.68
C LEU A 176 14.07 15.09 17.51
N ARG A 177 13.04 14.47 18.09
CA ARG A 177 12.09 15.11 19.01
C ARG A 177 12.75 15.53 20.32
N ALA A 178 13.67 14.72 20.85
CA ALA A 178 14.46 15.07 22.02
C ALA A 178 15.42 16.25 21.77
N ALA A 179 15.81 16.49 20.51
CA ALA A 179 16.72 17.58 20.12
C ALA A 179 16.02 18.93 19.85
N GLY A 180 14.68 19.02 19.98
CA GLY A 180 13.94 20.29 19.93
C GLY A 180 13.87 21.00 18.58
N ASP A 181 14.21 20.31 17.48
CA ASP A 181 14.21 20.91 16.15
C ASP A 181 12.80 20.95 15.55
N ASN A 182 12.09 22.05 15.81
CA ASN A 182 10.77 22.37 15.28
C ASN A 182 10.86 23.19 13.97
N SER A 183 11.86 22.91 13.14
CA SER A 183 11.99 23.52 11.82
C SER A 183 10.91 23.00 10.86
N SER A 184 10.47 23.88 9.97
CA SER A 184 9.31 23.77 9.06
C SER A 184 9.40 22.68 7.97
N GLY A 185 10.19 21.63 8.21
CA GLY A 185 10.39 20.46 7.36
C GLY A 185 10.50 19.18 8.19
N THR A 186 9.78 19.09 9.31
CA THR A 186 9.78 17.93 10.21
C THR A 186 9.59 16.63 9.41
N PRO A 187 10.57 15.71 9.42
CA PRO A 187 10.49 14.47 8.66
C PRO A 187 9.30 13.64 9.14
N TYR A 188 8.57 13.05 8.19
CA TYR A 188 7.51 12.11 8.53
C TYR A 188 8.12 10.88 9.23
N CYS A 189 7.57 10.52 10.38
CA CYS A 189 8.18 9.52 11.24
C CYS A 189 7.67 8.12 10.90
N GLY A 190 8.57 7.25 10.41
CA GLY A 190 8.22 5.88 10.05
C GLY A 190 7.65 5.08 11.24
N GLY A 191 8.21 5.27 12.44
CA GLY A 191 7.75 4.61 13.67
C GLY A 191 6.39 5.10 14.19
N ASP A 192 5.91 6.28 13.77
CA ASP A 192 4.61 6.80 14.22
C ASP A 192 3.44 6.12 13.50
N PHE A 193 3.72 5.49 12.36
CA PHE A 193 2.74 4.68 11.65
C PHE A 193 2.38 3.40 12.41
N ASP A 194 3.07 3.08 13.51
CA ASP A 194 2.74 1.97 14.41
C ASP A 194 2.07 2.43 15.73
N SER A 195 1.86 3.73 15.95
CA SER A 195 1.14 4.22 17.14
C SER A 195 -0.28 4.70 16.83
N PRO A 196 -1.30 4.32 17.63
CA PRO A 196 -2.63 4.91 17.53
C PRO A 196 -2.64 6.40 17.92
N ASP A 197 -1.62 6.91 18.61
CA ASP A 197 -1.56 8.28 19.13
C ASP A 197 -1.42 9.34 18.04
N PHE A 198 -1.05 8.95 16.82
CA PHE A 198 -0.78 9.90 15.73
C PHE A 198 -2.05 10.47 15.08
N ASP A 199 -3.12 9.69 14.97
CA ASP A 199 -4.42 10.13 14.43
C ASP A 199 -5.63 9.69 15.26
N GLY A 200 -5.40 9.08 16.42
CA GLY A 200 -6.45 8.55 17.30
C GLY A 200 -7.20 7.36 16.71
N SER A 201 -6.77 6.82 15.56
CA SER A 201 -7.43 5.71 14.88
C SER A 201 -6.59 4.44 14.92
N THR A 202 -7.26 3.30 15.11
CA THR A 202 -6.69 1.96 14.93
C THR A 202 -6.84 1.45 13.49
N ASP A 203 -7.35 2.26 12.57
CA ASP A 203 -7.51 1.87 11.17
C ASP A 203 -6.16 1.59 10.50
N GLY A 204 -6.09 0.45 9.82
CA GLY A 204 -4.86 -0.04 9.18
C GLY A 204 -3.96 -0.90 10.09
N PHE A 205 -4.23 -0.98 11.39
CA PHE A 205 -3.54 -1.90 12.31
C PHE A 205 -4.14 -3.32 12.29
N GLY A 206 -5.47 -3.44 12.18
CA GLY A 206 -6.20 -4.72 12.22
C GLY A 206 -6.19 -5.53 10.92
N ASP A 207 -5.64 -4.98 9.83
CA ASP A 207 -5.56 -5.67 8.53
C ASP A 207 -4.61 -6.88 8.53
N TRP A 208 -3.91 -7.09 9.64
CA TRP A 208 -2.82 -8.04 9.81
C TRP A 208 -3.18 -9.23 10.69
N SER A 209 -4.44 -9.37 11.14
CA SER A 209 -4.91 -10.61 11.74
C SER A 209 -4.80 -11.73 10.70
N ASP A 210 -3.79 -12.56 10.89
CA ASP A 210 -3.57 -13.80 10.18
C ASP A 210 -4.89 -14.57 10.17
N SER A 211 -5.44 -14.86 8.99
CA SER A 211 -6.72 -15.57 8.87
C SER A 211 -6.45 -17.05 9.14
N GLY A 212 -6.39 -17.36 10.43
CA GLY A 212 -6.13 -18.66 11.00
C GLY A 212 -6.46 -18.67 12.48
N SER A 213 -7.71 -18.32 12.85
CA SER A 213 -8.30 -18.70 14.14
C SER A 213 -9.82 -18.64 14.03
N THR A 214 -10.42 -19.83 14.13
CA THR A 214 -11.83 -20.05 14.47
C THR A 214 -12.15 -19.37 15.78
N ASP A 215 -13.21 -18.57 15.82
CA ASP A 215 -14.00 -18.42 17.03
C ASP A 215 -15.47 -18.57 16.69
N SER A 216 -16.00 -19.72 17.12
CA SER A 216 -17.40 -19.96 17.35
C SER A 216 -17.76 -19.37 18.71
N GLY A 217 -18.62 -18.35 18.74
CA GLY A 217 -19.20 -17.78 19.95
C GLY A 217 -20.47 -17.01 19.62
N SER A 218 -21.60 -17.51 20.11
CA SER A 218 -22.98 -17.15 19.78
C SER A 218 -23.46 -15.79 20.32
N ALA A 219 -24.60 -15.33 19.76
CA ALA A 219 -25.70 -14.56 20.39
C ALA A 219 -25.39 -13.09 20.82
N ASP A 220 -26.22 -12.05 20.68
CA ASP A 220 -27.63 -11.85 20.31
C ASP A 220 -27.85 -10.37 19.89
N GLY A 221 -28.91 -10.11 19.10
CA GLY A 221 -29.88 -9.02 19.35
C GLY A 221 -29.57 -7.55 19.02
N GLY A 222 -30.20 -7.06 17.95
CA GLY A 222 -31.06 -5.86 18.00
C GLY A 222 -30.50 -4.51 17.54
N GLY A 223 -31.17 -3.89 16.57
CA GLY A 223 -31.02 -2.45 16.26
C GLY A 223 -31.46 -2.05 14.86
N ASP A 224 -32.78 -1.93 14.65
CA ASP A 224 -33.43 -1.35 13.47
C ASP A 224 -33.09 0.13 13.23
N GLY A 225 -33.18 0.55 11.97
CA GLY A 225 -33.24 1.95 11.53
C GLY A 225 -32.67 2.07 10.12
N GLY A 226 -33.43 2.12 9.02
CA GLY A 226 -34.67 2.87 8.81
C GLY A 226 -34.48 3.64 7.50
N CYS A 227 -34.92 3.06 6.39
CA CYS A 227 -34.88 3.68 5.07
C CYS A 227 -36.04 4.68 4.96
N GLY A 228 -35.76 5.95 4.64
CA GLY A 228 -36.77 6.96 4.34
C GLY A 228 -36.31 7.85 3.20
N GLY A 229 -36.93 7.67 2.03
CA GLY A 229 -36.80 8.58 0.89
C GLY A 229 -37.65 9.83 1.04
N GLY A 230 -37.39 10.84 0.23
CA GLY A 230 -38.19 12.07 0.20
C GLY A 230 -37.68 13.08 -0.83
N CYS A 231 -38.59 13.49 -1.70
CA CYS A 231 -38.46 14.31 -2.89
C CYS A 231 -38.19 15.80 -2.59
N GLY A 232 -37.73 16.55 -3.61
CA GLY A 232 -37.80 18.01 -3.63
C GLY A 232 -37.39 18.57 -4.98
N GLY A 233 -38.38 18.88 -5.83
CA GLY A 233 -38.19 19.63 -7.06
C GLY A 233 -38.11 21.13 -6.81
N GLY A 234 -37.75 21.87 -7.85
CA GLY A 234 -37.77 23.33 -7.88
C GLY A 234 -37.22 23.82 -9.22
N ASP A 235 -38.18 24.11 -10.10
CA ASP A 235 -38.21 25.03 -11.25
C ASP A 235 -36.95 25.27 -12.11
#